data_AF-A0A536DVZ9-F1
#
_entry.id   AF-A0A536DVZ9-F1
#
_cell.length_a   1.000
_cell.length_b   1.000
_cell.length_c   1.000
_cell.angle_alpha   90.00
_cell.angle_beta   90.00
_cell.angle_gamma   90.00
#
_symmetry.space_group_name_H-M   'P 1'
#
loop_
_entity.id
_entity.type
_entity.pdbx_description
1 polymer ?
#
loop_
_entity_poly.entity_id
_entity_poly.type
_entity_poly.pdbx_seq_one_letter_code
_entity_poly.pdbx_strand_id
1 'polypeptide(L)'
;MRFVTRKNAAVDRIACPWLIRRFLDQEAEFLYVGPEDVARVARERDAVPFDVEGVELGHVDDRCSFESILLKYRLDEPALGRMARIV
;
A
#
# COMPACT_ATOMS: atom_id res chain seq x y z
N MET A 1 7.02 6.62 -8.36
CA MET A 1 7.03 6.46 -6.88
C MET A 1 7.50 5.05 -6.54
N ARG A 2 8.13 4.85 -5.37
CA ARG A 2 8.47 3.50 -4.88
C ARG A 2 7.67 3.17 -3.64
N PHE A 3 7.20 1.93 -3.57
CA PHE A 3 6.49 1.38 -2.41
C PHE A 3 7.20 0.13 -1.94
N VAL A 4 7.18 -0.14 -0.64
CA VAL A 4 7.80 -1.33 -0.06
C VAL A 4 6.87 -2.03 0.92
N THR A 5 6.82 -3.36 0.84
CA THR A 5 6.07 -4.20 1.77
C THR A 5 6.80 -5.53 2.00
N ARG A 6 6.20 -6.39 2.81
CA ARG A 6 6.73 -7.71 3.14
C ARG A 6 6.51 -8.68 1.98
N LYS A 7 7.44 -9.61 1.80
CA LYS A 7 7.32 -10.70 0.83
C LYS A 7 6.13 -11.62 1.13
N ASN A 8 5.78 -12.44 0.14
CA ASN A 8 4.64 -13.36 0.09
C ASN A 8 3.29 -12.68 -0.18
N ALA A 9 2.44 -13.38 -0.91
CA ALA A 9 1.11 -12.93 -1.30
C ALA A 9 0.19 -12.76 -0.09
N ALA A 10 -0.55 -11.64 -0.10
CA ALA A 10 -1.66 -11.34 0.78
C ALA A 10 -2.61 -10.40 0.02
N VAL A 11 -3.89 -10.36 0.40
CA VAL A 11 -4.91 -9.57 -0.30
C VAL A 11 -4.49 -8.11 -0.47
N ASP A 12 -4.10 -7.44 0.61
CA ASP A 12 -3.62 -6.05 0.58
C ASP A 12 -2.34 -5.87 -0.27
N ARG A 13 -1.41 -6.82 -0.21
CA ARG A 13 -0.14 -6.78 -0.97
C ARG A 13 -0.30 -6.97 -2.46
N ILE A 14 -1.50 -7.31 -2.93
CA ILE A 14 -1.84 -7.43 -4.35
C ILE A 14 -2.79 -6.31 -4.75
N ALA A 15 -3.81 -6.04 -3.94
CA ALA A 15 -4.82 -5.02 -4.21
C ALA A 15 -4.23 -3.59 -4.16
N CYS A 16 -3.37 -3.29 -3.19
CA CYS A 16 -2.77 -1.96 -3.06
C CYS A 16 -1.85 -1.62 -4.24
N PRO A 17 -0.94 -2.51 -4.71
CA PRO A 17 -0.18 -2.25 -5.93
C PRO A 17 -1.02 -2.02 -7.18
N TRP A 18 -2.13 -2.76 -7.33
CA TRP A 18 -3.08 -2.54 -8.44
C TRP A 18 -3.71 -1.14 -8.37
N LEU A 19 -4.19 -0.75 -7.18
CA LEU A 19 -4.79 0.56 -6.93
C LEU A 19 -3.80 1.68 -7.26
N ILE A 20 -2.59 1.58 -6.71
CA ILE A 20 -1.52 2.57 -6.91
C ILE A 20 -1.18 2.68 -8.41
N ARG A 21 -0.92 1.56 -9.10
CA ARG A 21 -0.57 1.61 -10.52
C ARG A 21 -1.66 2.20 -11.40
N ARG A 22 -2.93 1.92 -11.07
CA ARG A 22 -4.04 2.28 -11.93
C ARG A 22 -4.55 3.71 -11.69
N PHE A 23 -4.46 4.20 -10.46
CA PHE A 23 -5.11 5.46 -10.06
C PHE A 23 -4.17 6.53 -9.50
N LEU A 24 -2.92 6.17 -9.15
CA LEU A 24 -1.95 7.11 -8.59
C LEU A 24 -0.73 7.32 -9.50
N ASP A 25 -0.02 6.24 -9.84
CA ASP A 25 1.24 6.30 -10.59
C ASP A 25 1.47 5.00 -11.38
N GLN A 26 1.32 5.08 -12.70
CA GLN A 26 1.46 3.93 -13.62
C GLN A 26 2.88 3.33 -13.61
N GLU A 27 3.88 4.15 -13.32
CA GLU A 27 5.30 3.77 -13.27
C GLU A 27 5.75 3.40 -11.84
N ALA A 28 4.81 3.19 -10.92
CA ALA A 28 5.15 2.82 -9.55
C ALA A 28 5.94 1.50 -9.48
N GLU A 29 7.00 1.50 -8.68
CA GLU A 29 7.80 0.33 -8.37
C GLU A 29 7.42 -0.23 -7.00
N PHE A 30 7.38 -1.56 -6.87
CA PHE A 30 7.00 -2.26 -5.64
C PHE A 30 8.13 -3.19 -5.21
N LEU A 31 8.65 -2.96 -4.01
CA LEU A 31 9.71 -3.75 -3.41
C LEU A 31 9.09 -4.71 -2.38
N TYR A 32 9.35 -6.01 -2.56
CA TYR A 32 8.90 -7.06 -1.64
C TYR A 32 10.11 -7.64 -0.91
N VAL A 33 10.19 -7.41 0.40
CA VAL A 33 11.39 -7.70 1.19
C VAL A 33 11.07 -8.53 2.45
N GLY A 34 12.09 -8.98 3.19
CA GLY A 34 11.86 -9.59 4.50
C GLY A 34 11.12 -8.63 5.46
N PRO A 35 10.26 -9.11 6.37
CA PRO A 35 9.59 -8.26 7.36
C PRO A 35 10.51 -7.29 8.10
N GLU A 36 11.66 -7.78 8.52
CA GLU A 36 12.73 -7.06 9.20
C GLU A 36 13.42 -6.00 8.33
N ASP A 37 13.33 -6.12 7.00
CA ASP A 37 14.00 -5.24 6.06
C ASP A 37 13.16 -4.04 5.62
N VAL A 38 11.84 -4.05 5.83
CA VAL A 38 10.93 -3.02 5.28
C VAL A 38 11.37 -1.62 5.68
N ALA A 39 11.61 -1.36 6.97
CA ALA A 39 11.98 -0.04 7.45
C ALA A 39 13.37 0.42 6.94
N ARG A 40 14.31 -0.52 6.80
CA ARG A 40 15.64 -0.25 6.25
C ARG A 40 15.55 0.11 4.78
N VAL A 41 14.86 -0.70 3.99
CA VAL A 41 14.69 -0.53 2.53
C VAL A 41 13.85 0.71 2.21
N ALA A 42 12.83 1.01 3.00
CA ALA A 42 12.06 2.25 2.89
C ALA A 42 12.97 3.49 2.91
N ARG A 43 13.90 3.55 3.87
CA ARG A 43 14.87 4.65 3.97
C ARG A 43 15.90 4.63 2.86
N GLU A 44 16.51 3.48 2.56
CA GLU A 44 17.58 3.37 1.56
C GLU A 44 17.10 3.65 0.12
N ARG A 45 15.83 3.34 -0.18
CA ARG A 45 15.28 3.43 -1.54
C ARG A 45 14.30 4.58 -1.74
N ASP A 46 14.11 5.41 -0.72
CA ASP A 46 13.08 6.46 -0.67
C ASP A 46 11.71 5.88 -1.07
N ALA A 47 11.34 4.79 -0.40
CA ALA A 47 10.14 4.01 -0.70
C ALA A 47 9.13 4.12 0.43
N VAL A 48 7.85 4.29 0.07
CA VAL A 48 6.75 4.42 1.02
C VAL A 48 6.33 3.03 1.52
N PRO A 49 6.41 2.74 2.83
CA PRO A 49 5.99 1.45 3.34
C PRO A 49 4.46 1.34 3.41
N PHE A 50 3.92 0.15 3.08
CA PHE A 50 2.47 -0.15 3.16
C PHE A 50 2.23 -1.62 3.58
N ASP A 51 1.05 -1.92 4.13
CA ASP A 51 0.68 -3.26 4.66
C ASP A 51 1.67 -3.85 5.69
N VAL A 52 2.20 -2.95 6.54
CA VAL A 52 3.07 -3.30 7.67
C VAL A 52 2.59 -2.58 8.92
N GLU A 53 2.80 -3.20 10.08
CA GLU A 53 2.42 -2.62 11.36
C GLU A 53 3.13 -1.28 11.60
N GLY A 54 2.39 -0.29 12.10
CA GLY A 54 2.92 1.02 12.49
C GLY A 54 3.26 1.97 11.33
N VAL A 55 2.87 1.67 10.09
CA VAL A 55 3.11 2.55 8.92
C VAL A 55 1.84 3.29 8.53
N GLU A 56 1.99 4.48 7.92
CA GLU A 56 0.85 5.33 7.52
C GLU A 56 -0.10 4.62 6.54
N LEU A 57 0.44 3.85 5.59
CA LEU A 57 -0.33 3.06 4.63
C LEU A 57 -0.54 1.61 5.09
N GLY A 58 -0.64 1.41 6.41
CA GLY A 58 -0.96 0.12 7.03
C GLY A 58 -2.42 0.07 7.49
N HIS A 59 -2.69 -0.86 8.41
CA HIS A 59 -3.97 -0.95 9.10
C HIS A 59 -4.00 0.11 10.21
N VAL A 60 -4.88 1.10 10.10
CA VAL A 60 -4.92 2.30 10.98
C VAL A 60 -6.36 2.72 11.22
N ASP A 61 -6.76 2.93 12.49
CA ASP A 61 -8.12 3.34 12.89
C ASP A 61 -9.23 2.48 12.24
N ASP A 62 -9.11 1.15 12.38
CA ASP A 62 -10.02 0.16 11.77
C ASP A 62 -10.06 0.14 10.23
N ARG A 63 -9.19 0.90 9.55
CA ARG A 63 -9.05 0.86 8.09
C ARG A 63 -8.02 -0.18 7.65
N CYS A 64 -8.26 -0.85 6.54
CA CYS A 64 -7.23 -1.66 5.87
C CYS A 64 -6.24 -0.78 5.09
N SER A 65 -5.14 -1.39 4.59
CA SER A 65 -4.12 -0.67 3.82
C SER A 65 -4.71 -0.01 2.56
N PHE A 66 -5.68 -0.66 1.93
CA PHE A 66 -6.37 -0.14 0.74
C PHE A 66 -7.11 1.16 1.06
N GLU A 67 -7.88 1.20 2.14
CA GLU A 67 -8.59 2.39 2.61
C GLU A 67 -7.63 3.51 3.02
N SER A 68 -6.54 3.19 3.70
CA SER A 68 -5.49 4.15 4.05
C SER A 68 -4.88 4.83 2.81
N ILE A 69 -4.70 4.09 1.71
CA ILE A 69 -4.23 4.64 0.43
C ILE A 69 -5.29 5.55 -0.21
N LEU A 70 -6.57 5.12 -0.23
CA LEU A 70 -7.65 5.97 -0.76
C LEU A 70 -7.69 7.31 -0.03
N LEU A 71 -7.62 7.29 1.30
CA LEU A 71 -7.66 8.48 2.13
C LEU A 71 -6.42 9.38 1.91
N LYS A 72 -5.22 8.80 1.95
CA LYS A 72 -3.95 9.55 1.82
C LYS A 72 -3.88 10.31 0.49
N TYR A 73 -4.27 9.65 -0.59
CA TYR A 73 -4.14 10.18 -1.94
C TYR A 73 -5.44 10.78 -2.50
N ARG A 74 -6.50 10.85 -1.68
CA ARG A 74 -7.82 11.43 -2.05
C ARG A 74 -8.43 10.76 -3.29
N LEU A 75 -8.41 9.44 -3.32
CA LEU A 75 -8.99 8.64 -4.40
C LEU A 75 -10.47 8.36 -4.10
N ASP A 76 -11.32 9.33 -4.41
CA ASP A 76 -12.72 9.37 -3.94
C ASP A 76 -13.73 8.73 -4.92
N GLU A 77 -13.29 7.77 -5.74
CA GLU A 77 -14.15 7.11 -6.71
C GLU A 77 -15.14 6.12 -6.04
N PRO A 78 -16.47 6.22 -6.28
CA PRO A 78 -17.45 5.36 -5.63
C PRO A 78 -17.22 3.85 -5.85
N ALA A 79 -16.63 3.47 -6.98
CA ALA A 79 -16.26 2.09 -7.26
C ALA A 79 -15.12 1.60 -6.35
N LEU A 80 -14.12 2.45 -6.08
CA LEU A 80 -13.01 2.12 -5.19
C LEU A 80 -13.50 1.97 -3.74
N GLY A 81 -14.42 2.82 -3.30
CA GLY A 81 -15.07 2.68 -1.99
C GLY A 81 -15.93 1.41 -1.85
N ARG A 82 -16.39 0.82 -2.96
CA ARG A 82 -17.02 -0.51 -2.94
C ARG A 82 -15.97 -1.62 -2.86
N MET A 83 -14.86 -1.48 -3.59
CA MET A 83 -13.76 -2.45 -3.55
C MET A 83 -13.13 -2.53 -2.16
N ALA A 84 -12.95 -1.39 -1.49
CA ALA A 84 -12.41 -1.31 -0.13
C ALA A 84 -13.17 -2.17 0.91
N ARG A 85 -14.47 -2.43 0.68
CA ARG A 85 -15.29 -3.28 1.56
C ARG A 85 -15.13 -4.78 1.32
N ILE A 86 -14.42 -5.16 0.25
CA ILE A 86 -14.20 -6.56 -0.18
C ILE A 86 -12.77 -7.00 0.13
N VAL A 87 -11.82 -6.06 -0.03
CA VAL A 87 -10.38 -6.22 0.26
C VAL A 87 -10.17 -6.33 1.76
#